data_AF-A0A7Y0AVS5-F1
#
_entry.id   AF-A0A7Y0AVS5-F1
#
_cell.length_a   1.000
_cell.length_b   1.000
_cell.length_c   1.000
_cell.angle_alpha   90.00
_cell.angle_beta   90.00
_cell.angle_gamma   90.00
#
_symmetry.space_group_name_H-M   'P 1'
#
loop_
_entity.id
_entity.type
_entity.pdbx_description
1 polymer ?
#
loop_
_entity_poly.entity_id
_entity_poly.type
_entity_poly.pdbx_seq_one_letter_code
_entity_poly.pdbx_strand_id
1 'polypeptide(L)'
;MLIPLVLLVRIPIHGMTGHYEKINVPYQEAVGKILSADANRPAMILASDQQMAGNLRLQATDMPVMIPGYEAFETPLSLDANRPLLVVWRARGGADLPLPGPMADWLSAHGGLKVEEIRTVALPYLFGRDGDLYHFAYSYIYPKTN
;
A
#
# COMPACT_ATOMS: atom_id res chain seq x y z
N MET A 1 -30.95 -37.54 10.47
CA MET A 1 -29.58 -37.30 9.95
C MET A 1 -28.97 -36.17 10.77
N LEU A 2 -27.95 -36.46 11.58
CA LEU A 2 -27.20 -35.43 12.31
C LEU A 2 -26.15 -34.85 11.37
N ILE A 3 -26.32 -33.60 10.96
CA ILE A 3 -25.21 -32.81 10.41
C ILE A 3 -24.24 -32.59 11.59
N PRO A 4 -22.95 -32.93 11.48
CA PRO A 4 -22.03 -32.71 12.58
C PRO A 4 -21.82 -31.21 12.76
N LEU A 5 -22.35 -30.67 13.86
CA LEU A 5 -22.17 -29.28 14.35
C LEU A 5 -20.69 -28.90 14.56
N VAL A 6 -19.77 -29.85 14.38
CA VAL A 6 -18.31 -29.71 14.48
C VAL A 6 -17.72 -28.84 13.36
N LEU A 7 -18.44 -28.64 12.25
CA LEU A 7 -18.01 -27.74 11.16
C LEU A 7 -18.35 -26.25 11.38
N LEU A 8 -19.15 -25.91 12.39
CA LEU A 8 -19.52 -24.52 12.69
C LEU A 8 -18.55 -23.82 13.65
N VAL A 9 -17.58 -24.56 14.19
CA VAL A 9 -16.52 -24.00 15.05
C VAL A 9 -15.20 -24.04 14.28
N ARG A 10 -15.10 -23.25 13.20
CA ARG A 10 -13.80 -22.87 12.65
C ARG A 10 -13.50 -21.42 13.02
N ILE A 11 -12.71 -21.31 14.08
CA ILE A 11 -11.74 -20.25 14.41
C ILE A 11 -12.34 -18.98 15.04
N PRO A 12 -12.30 -18.90 16.39
CA PRO A 12 -11.81 -17.65 16.98
C PRO A 12 -10.82 -17.97 18.12
N ILE A 13 -9.73 -18.69 17.81
CA ILE A 13 -8.66 -18.92 18.80
C ILE A 13 -7.27 -18.62 18.19
N HIS A 14 -7.18 -17.57 17.36
CA HIS A 14 -5.89 -17.05 16.90
C HIS A 14 -5.69 -15.55 17.18
N GLY A 15 -6.62 -14.88 17.89
CA GLY A 15 -6.51 -13.45 18.23
C GLY A 15 -5.88 -13.13 19.59
N MET A 16 -5.33 -14.12 20.31
CA MET A 16 -4.90 -13.91 21.70
C MET A 16 -3.50 -13.31 21.87
N THR A 17 -2.64 -13.35 20.85
CA THR A 17 -1.22 -12.93 21.02
C THR A 17 -0.94 -11.49 20.58
N GLY A 18 -1.89 -10.78 19.95
CA GLY A 18 -1.65 -9.44 19.40
C GLY A 18 -0.56 -9.40 18.30
N HIS A 19 -0.07 -10.56 17.87
CA HIS A 19 0.87 -10.73 16.77
C HIS A 19 0.06 -11.12 15.54
N TYR A 20 -0.45 -10.12 14.83
CA TYR A 20 -1.21 -10.38 13.63
C TYR A 20 -0.25 -10.70 12.48
N GLU A 21 -0.39 -11.91 11.97
CA GLU A 21 0.31 -12.36 10.77
C GLU A 21 -0.05 -11.48 9.57
N LYS A 22 0.88 -11.40 8.61
CA LYS A 22 0.78 -10.62 7.38
C LYS A 22 -0.51 -10.84 6.57
N ILE A 23 -1.19 -11.97 6.78
CA ILE A 23 -2.42 -12.38 6.11
C ILE A 23 -3.68 -11.63 6.59
N ASN A 24 -3.65 -11.04 7.79
CA ASN A 24 -4.81 -10.36 8.37
C ASN A 24 -4.94 -8.88 7.94
N VAL A 25 -4.03 -8.41 7.09
CA VAL A 25 -4.00 -7.01 6.66
C VAL A 25 -4.93 -6.81 5.45
N PRO A 26 -5.85 -5.84 5.49
CA PRO A 26 -6.87 -5.63 4.45
C PRO A 26 -6.32 -4.90 3.22
N TYR A 27 -5.32 -5.48 2.53
CA TYR A 27 -4.67 -4.82 1.39
C TYR A 27 -5.62 -4.52 0.24
N GLN A 28 -6.53 -5.43 -0.09
CA GLN A 28 -7.45 -5.24 -1.21
C GLN A 28 -8.31 -3.99 -1.02
N GLU A 29 -8.88 -3.81 0.17
CA GLU A 29 -9.67 -2.63 0.49
C GLU A 29 -8.80 -1.36 0.54
N ALA A 30 -7.61 -1.44 1.17
CA ALA A 30 -6.70 -0.29 1.25
C ALA A 30 -6.26 0.18 -0.14
N VAL A 31 -5.82 -0.74 -0.99
CA VAL A 31 -5.37 -0.42 -2.35
C VAL A 31 -6.52 0.13 -3.19
N GLY A 32 -7.72 -0.45 -3.09
CA GLY A 32 -8.91 0.08 -3.76
C GLY A 32 -9.22 1.53 -3.35
N LYS A 33 -9.16 1.82 -2.04
CA LYS A 33 -9.35 3.19 -1.51
C LYS A 33 -8.26 4.15 -2.00
N ILE A 34 -7.00 3.73 -1.97
CA ILE A 34 -5.86 4.55 -2.41
C ILE A 34 -5.98 4.89 -3.91
N LEU A 35 -6.25 3.89 -4.76
CA LEU A 35 -6.37 4.08 -6.22
C LEU A 35 -7.61 4.91 -6.61
N SER A 36 -8.66 4.89 -5.79
CA SER A 36 -9.88 5.67 -6.03
C SER A 36 -9.84 7.06 -5.38
N ALA A 37 -8.77 7.40 -4.66
CA ALA A 37 -8.65 8.67 -3.92
C ALA A 37 -8.24 9.86 -4.82
N ASP A 38 -7.91 9.61 -6.08
CA ASP A 38 -7.63 10.63 -7.08
C ASP A 38 -8.39 10.28 -8.37
N ALA A 39 -8.82 11.29 -9.13
CA ALA A 39 -9.47 11.09 -10.41
C ALA A 39 -8.48 10.66 -11.49
N ASN A 40 -7.21 11.06 -11.34
CA ASN A 40 -6.15 10.77 -12.30
C ASN A 40 -5.54 9.40 -12.03
N ARG A 41 -5.46 8.57 -13.09
CA ARG A 41 -4.78 7.28 -13.01
C ARG A 41 -3.26 7.50 -12.96
N PRO A 42 -2.54 6.89 -12.00
CA PRO A 42 -1.10 7.01 -11.94
C PRO A 42 -0.41 6.50 -13.21
N ALA A 43 0.66 7.18 -13.63
CA ALA A 43 1.60 6.63 -14.62
C ALA A 43 2.30 5.38 -14.09
N MET A 44 2.54 5.36 -12.77
CA MET A 44 3.33 4.37 -12.07
C MET A 44 3.03 4.40 -10.57
N ILE A 45 3.29 3.28 -9.91
CA ILE A 45 3.18 3.16 -8.46
C ILE A 45 4.55 2.81 -7.86
N LEU A 46 5.06 3.62 -6.93
CA LEU A 46 6.23 3.32 -6.11
C LEU A 46 5.80 2.73 -4.78
N ALA A 47 6.18 1.49 -4.51
CA ALA A 47 5.84 0.75 -3.30
C ALA A 47 7.04 0.64 -2.34
N SER A 48 6.78 0.69 -1.04
CA SER A 48 7.84 0.59 -0.01
C SER A 48 8.56 -0.74 0.04
N ASP A 49 7.89 -1.84 -0.32
CA ASP A 49 8.44 -3.20 -0.18
C ASP A 49 7.74 -4.20 -1.12
N GLN A 50 8.33 -5.39 -1.25
CA GLN A 50 7.84 -6.46 -2.13
C GLN A 50 6.41 -6.92 -1.82
N GLN A 51 6.01 -6.95 -0.55
CA GLN A 51 4.66 -7.37 -0.18
C GLN A 51 3.64 -6.30 -0.53
N MET A 52 3.95 -5.03 -0.30
CA MET A 52 3.10 -3.91 -0.75
C MET A 52 2.99 -3.92 -2.29
N ALA A 53 4.13 -4.04 -2.98
CA ALA A 53 4.16 -4.09 -4.44
C ALA A 53 3.39 -5.28 -5.02
N GLY A 54 3.47 -6.45 -4.40
CA GLY A 54 2.71 -7.63 -4.82
C GLY A 54 1.19 -7.39 -4.73
N ASN A 55 0.71 -6.83 -3.63
CA ASN A 55 -0.71 -6.51 -3.46
C ASN A 55 -1.17 -5.41 -4.43
N LEU A 56 -0.34 -4.40 -4.69
CA LEU A 56 -0.62 -3.38 -5.68
C LEU A 56 -0.74 -3.98 -7.09
N ARG A 57 0.18 -4.86 -7.51
CA ARG A 57 0.12 -5.51 -8.83
C ARG A 57 -1.12 -6.38 -9.02
N LEU A 58 -1.64 -6.99 -7.95
CA LEU A 58 -2.88 -7.77 -8.01
C LEU A 58 -4.13 -6.91 -8.28
N GLN A 59 -4.12 -5.65 -7.85
CA GLN A 59 -5.27 -4.74 -7.96
C GLN A 59 -5.11 -3.71 -9.10
N ALA A 60 -3.88 -3.29 -9.38
CA ALA A 60 -3.50 -2.34 -10.43
C ALA A 60 -2.78 -3.09 -11.56
N THR A 61 -3.49 -3.99 -12.23
CA THR A 61 -2.93 -4.89 -13.25
C THR A 61 -2.42 -4.17 -14.50
N ASP A 62 -2.87 -2.93 -14.73
CA ASP A 62 -2.54 -2.09 -15.88
C ASP A 62 -1.46 -1.03 -15.58
N MET A 63 -0.95 -0.97 -14.35
CA MET A 63 0.01 0.06 -13.92
C MET A 63 1.34 -0.57 -13.52
N PRO A 64 2.48 0.01 -13.95
CA PRO A 64 3.78 -0.46 -13.50
C PRO A 64 3.95 -0.15 -12.01
N VAL A 65 4.39 -1.16 -11.26
CA VAL A 65 4.69 -1.03 -9.82
C VAL A 65 6.18 -1.25 -9.60
N MET A 66 6.84 -0.27 -8.99
CA MET A 66 8.28 -0.25 -8.71
C MET A 66 8.57 -0.35 -7.22
N ILE A 67 9.77 -0.81 -6.88
CA ILE A 67 10.28 -0.90 -5.50
C ILE A 67 11.68 -0.28 -5.51
N PRO A 68 12.03 0.61 -4.58
CA PRO A 68 13.40 1.12 -4.47
C PRO A 68 14.44 0.00 -4.39
N GLY A 69 15.57 0.16 -5.09
CA GLY A 69 16.67 -0.80 -5.09
C GLY A 69 16.43 -2.06 -5.93
N TYR A 70 15.39 -2.10 -6.77
CA TYR A 70 15.14 -3.20 -7.70
C TYR A 70 15.18 -2.71 -9.15
N GLU A 71 16.40 -2.43 -9.62
CA GLU A 71 16.70 -1.82 -10.94
C GLU A 71 16.27 -2.69 -12.13
N ALA A 72 16.16 -4.01 -11.94
CA ALA A 72 15.76 -4.95 -13.00
C ALA A 72 14.33 -4.71 -13.54
N PHE A 73 13.52 -3.89 -12.88
CA PHE A 73 12.18 -3.49 -13.33
C PHE A 73 12.03 -1.99 -13.56
N GLU A 74 13.15 -1.26 -13.73
CA GLU A 74 13.09 0.18 -14.01
C GLU A 74 12.39 0.45 -15.34
N THR A 75 11.20 1.01 -15.23
CA THR A 75 10.45 1.55 -16.36
C THR A 75 10.71 3.05 -16.39
N PRO A 76 10.97 3.65 -17.58
CA PRO A 76 11.13 5.09 -17.68
C PRO A 76 9.95 5.83 -17.03
N LEU A 77 10.26 6.71 -16.07
CA LEU A 77 9.26 7.50 -15.39
C LEU A 77 8.81 8.65 -16.31
N SER A 78 7.57 8.57 -16.80
CA SER A 78 6.96 9.63 -17.62
C SER A 78 5.71 10.13 -16.90
N LEU A 79 5.84 11.30 -16.27
CA LEU A 79 4.76 11.96 -15.54
C LEU A 79 4.21 13.12 -16.36
N ASP A 80 2.90 13.31 -16.28
CA ASP A 80 2.21 14.48 -16.82
C ASP A 80 1.13 14.96 -15.83
N ALA A 81 0.46 16.07 -16.14
CA ALA A 81 -0.55 16.66 -15.26
C ALA A 81 -1.75 15.73 -14.97
N ASN A 82 -1.99 14.72 -15.81
CA ASN A 82 -3.07 13.75 -15.70
C ASN A 82 -2.58 12.34 -15.30
N ARG A 83 -1.26 12.14 -15.25
CA ARG A 83 -0.63 10.86 -14.93
C ARG A 83 0.44 11.03 -13.85
N PRO A 84 0.02 11.18 -12.58
CA PRO A 84 0.93 11.35 -11.45
C PRO A 84 1.70 10.07 -11.12
N LEU A 85 2.73 10.20 -10.30
CA LEU A 85 3.35 9.08 -9.59
C LEU A 85 2.57 8.83 -8.30
N LEU A 86 2.09 7.61 -8.09
CA LEU A 86 1.54 7.20 -6.80
C LEU A 86 2.62 6.57 -5.94
N VAL A 87 2.88 7.14 -4.77
CA VAL A 87 3.82 6.60 -3.78
C VAL A 87 3.01 5.95 -2.65
N VAL A 88 3.29 4.70 -2.30
CA VAL A 88 2.56 3.95 -1.26
C VAL A 88 3.51 3.25 -0.30
N TRP A 89 3.32 3.47 1.00
CA TRP A 89 4.13 2.86 2.05
C TRP A 89 3.32 2.54 3.31
N ARG A 90 3.96 1.88 4.26
CA ARG A 90 3.39 1.42 5.53
C ARG A 90 4.47 1.29 6.59
N ALA A 91 4.09 1.41 7.85
CA ALA A 91 4.98 1.24 9.00
C ALA A 91 4.66 -0.01 9.83
N ARG A 92 4.42 -1.16 9.16
CA ARG A 92 4.18 -2.47 9.80
C ARG A 92 3.21 -2.43 11.01
N GLY A 93 2.14 -1.64 10.92
CA GLY A 93 1.13 -1.51 11.97
C GLY A 93 1.32 -0.30 12.91
N GLY A 94 2.39 0.47 12.75
CA GLY A 94 2.53 1.78 13.41
C GLY A 94 1.65 2.85 12.76
N ALA A 95 1.12 3.76 13.60
CA ALA A 95 0.35 4.92 13.15
C ALA A 95 1.24 6.05 12.61
N ASP A 96 2.50 6.12 13.04
CA ASP A 96 3.49 7.02 12.46
C ASP A 96 4.04 6.43 11.16
N LEU A 97 3.94 7.19 10.08
CA LEU A 97 4.21 6.74 8.71
C LEU A 97 5.20 7.69 8.02
N PRO A 98 6.44 7.83 8.53
CA PRO A 98 7.45 8.62 7.83
C PRO A 98 7.77 7.96 6.48
N LEU A 99 8.09 8.79 5.48
CA LEU A 99 8.53 8.30 4.18
C LEU A 99 9.82 7.47 4.38
N PRO A 100 9.85 6.19 3.95
CA PRO A 100 11.06 5.37 4.08
C PRO A 100 12.24 5.98 3.32
N GLY A 101 13.43 5.98 3.93
CA GLY A 101 14.65 6.52 3.33
C GLY A 101 14.91 6.06 1.88
N PRO A 102 14.84 4.75 1.58
CA PRO A 102 15.03 4.26 0.20
C PRO A 102 14.03 4.85 -0.81
N MET A 103 12.81 5.18 -0.38
CA MET A 103 11.83 5.83 -1.26
C MET A 103 12.19 7.31 -1.47
N ALA A 104 12.63 8.01 -0.44
CA ALA A 104 13.10 9.39 -0.56
C ALA A 104 14.32 9.49 -1.48
N ASP A 105 15.26 8.55 -1.37
CA ASP A 105 16.44 8.45 -2.24
C ASP A 105 16.03 8.19 -3.68
N TRP A 106 15.09 7.25 -3.89
CA TRP A 106 14.56 6.93 -5.22
C TRP A 106 13.89 8.15 -5.86
N LEU A 107 13.02 8.87 -5.11
CA LEU A 107 12.36 10.08 -5.59
C LEU A 107 13.35 11.20 -5.93
N SER A 108 14.41 11.33 -5.13
CA SER A 108 15.48 12.30 -5.37
C SER A 108 16.26 11.98 -6.65
N ALA A 109 16.56 10.71 -6.88
CA ALA A 109 17.23 10.24 -8.11
C ALA A 109 16.36 10.42 -9.37
N HIS A 110 15.03 10.35 -9.23
CA HIS A 110 14.07 10.42 -10.34
C HIS A 110 13.48 11.82 -10.52
N GLY A 111 14.36 12.82 -10.71
CA GLY A 111 13.95 14.20 -11.01
C GLY A 111 13.72 15.08 -9.78
N GLY A 112 14.27 14.72 -8.61
CA GLY A 112 14.16 15.53 -7.40
C GLY A 112 12.73 15.62 -6.85
N LEU A 113 11.92 14.59 -7.12
CA LEU A 113 10.53 14.52 -6.67
C LEU A 113 10.49 14.47 -5.14
N LYS A 114 9.41 15.03 -4.57
CA LYS A 114 9.18 15.02 -3.13
C LYS A 114 7.71 14.72 -2.87
N VAL A 115 7.46 14.02 -1.77
CA VAL A 115 6.12 13.84 -1.24
C VAL A 115 5.70 15.14 -0.57
N GLU A 116 4.62 15.76 -1.04
CA GLU A 116 4.11 17.03 -0.52
C GLU A 116 2.86 16.81 0.35
N GLU A 117 1.91 16.00 -0.11
CA GLU A 117 0.68 15.67 0.63
C GLU A 117 0.66 14.19 1.02
N ILE A 118 0.96 13.90 2.29
CA ILE A 118 0.85 12.55 2.85
C ILE A 118 -0.59 12.30 3.25
N ARG A 119 -1.26 11.40 2.55
CA ARG A 119 -2.59 10.90 2.89
C ARG A 119 -2.47 9.53 3.54
N THR A 120 -3.42 9.19 4.40
CA THR A 120 -3.42 7.89 5.09
C THR A 120 -4.76 7.16 4.93
N VAL A 121 -4.68 5.84 4.84
CA VAL A 121 -5.82 4.93 4.95
C VAL A 121 -5.56 4.01 6.14
N ALA A 122 -6.47 4.00 7.09
CA ALA A 122 -6.41 3.11 8.25
C ALA A 122 -7.61 2.16 8.20
N LEU A 123 -7.35 0.85 8.28
CA LEU A 123 -8.39 -0.18 8.22
C LEU A 123 -8.20 -1.20 9.34
N PRO A 124 -9.28 -1.75 9.90
CA PRO A 124 -9.18 -2.80 10.91
C PRO A 124 -8.54 -4.05 10.30
N TYR A 125 -7.74 -4.78 11.07
CA TYR A 125 -7.30 -6.11 10.65
C TYR A 125 -8.53 -7.03 10.46
N LEU A 126 -8.50 -7.89 9.44
CA LEU A 126 -9.62 -8.79 9.08
C LEU A 126 -10.05 -9.74 10.23
N PHE A 127 -9.16 -9.97 11.20
CA PHE A 127 -9.40 -10.72 12.43
C PHE A 127 -8.75 -10.04 13.66
N GLY A 128 -8.65 -8.71 13.61
CA GLY A 128 -8.09 -7.90 14.70
C GLY A 128 -9.06 -7.75 15.87
N ARG A 129 -8.54 -7.25 17.00
CA ARG A 129 -9.39 -6.67 18.04
C ARG A 129 -9.97 -5.35 17.56
N ASP A 130 -11.12 -4.98 18.10
CA ASP A 130 -11.69 -3.66 17.87
C ASP A 130 -10.67 -2.57 18.26
N GLY A 131 -10.38 -1.68 17.32
CA GLY A 131 -9.42 -0.59 17.47
C GLY A 131 -8.02 -0.87 16.93
N ASP A 132 -7.68 -2.12 16.60
CA ASP A 132 -6.39 -2.43 15.96
C ASP A 132 -6.48 -2.08 14.46
N LEU A 133 -5.90 -0.94 14.09
CA LEU A 133 -5.87 -0.46 12.71
C LEU A 133 -4.51 -0.71 12.06
N TYR A 134 -4.54 -1.10 10.79
CA TYR A 134 -3.37 -1.09 9.92
C TYR A 134 -3.38 0.20 9.11
N HIS A 135 -2.30 0.97 9.24
CA HIS A 135 -2.15 2.24 8.54
C HIS A 135 -1.30 2.09 7.28
N PHE A 136 -1.80 2.67 6.21
CA PHE A 136 -1.12 2.86 4.93
C PHE A 136 -0.98 4.35 4.70
N ALA A 137 0.18 4.78 4.23
CA ALA A 137 0.37 6.13 3.74
C ALA A 137 0.54 6.09 2.23
N TYR A 138 0.08 7.14 1.59
CA TYR A 138 0.24 7.32 0.16
C TYR A 138 0.31 8.81 -0.19
N SER A 139 0.88 9.09 -1.35
CA SER A 139 0.90 10.43 -1.91
C SER A 139 0.87 10.35 -3.42
N TYR A 140 0.17 11.31 -4.04
CA TYR A 140 0.15 11.49 -5.48
C TYR A 140 1.11 12.64 -5.80
N ILE A 141 2.15 12.36 -6.56
CA ILE A 141 3.16 13.33 -6.96
C ILE A 141 2.92 13.69 -8.41
N TYR A 142 2.56 14.95 -8.63
CA TYR A 142 2.43 15.52 -9.96
C TYR A 142 3.76 16.15 -10.38
N PRO A 143 4.09 16.15 -11.69
CA PRO A 143 5.26 16.88 -12.17
C PRO A 143 5.07 18.36 -11.87
N LYS A 144 6.14 19.04 -11.47
CA LYS A 144 6.09 20.50 -11.29
C LYS A 144 5.90 21.13 -12.66
N THR A 145 4.75 21.78 -12.86
CA THR A 145 4.54 22.66 -14.00
C THR A 145 5.52 23.81 -13.85
N ASN A 146 6.59 23.79 -14.64
CA ASN A 146 7.56 24.87 -14.72
C ASN A 146 7.02 25.98 -15.62
#